data_AF-A0A1E5ADR7-F1
#
_entry.id   AF-A0A1E5ADR7-F1
#
_cell.length_a   1.000
_cell.length_b   1.000
_cell.length_c   1.000
_cell.angle_alpha   90.00
_cell.angle_beta   90.00
_cell.angle_gamma   90.00
#
_symmetry.space_group_name_H-M   'P 1'
#
loop_
_entity.id
_entity.type
_entity.pdbx_description
1 polymer ?
#
loop_
_entity_poly.entity_id
_entity_poly.type
_entity_poly.pdbx_seq_one_letter_code
_entity_poly.pdbx_strand_id
1 'polypeptide(L)'
;MQEIIGSRRDAAHVALARLQAAHSSEVMIATQNVDGLHKTGGAQHVLHRHGTLAGAFCATCSHRRAAADKRCRQANPALPAGRRNVVWFGEMPYFMEDICVPLAATGIFATIGTSGVV
;
A
#
# COMPACT_ATOMS: atom_id res chain seq x y z
N MET A 1 11.76 11.23 -4.74
CA MET A 1 11.64 10.20 -3.67
C MET A 1 11.87 10.75 -2.27
N GLN A 2 12.74 11.76 -2.06
CA GLN A 2 12.88 12.44 -0.77
C GLN A 2 11.60 13.15 -0.31
N GLU A 3 10.81 13.71 -1.23
CA GLU A 3 9.56 14.43 -0.90
C GLU A 3 8.47 13.56 -0.27
N ILE A 4 8.39 12.27 -0.62
CA ILE A 4 7.35 11.36 -0.11
C ILE A 4 7.64 10.94 1.34
N ILE A 5 8.91 10.77 1.69
CA ILE A 5 9.34 10.27 3.02
C ILE A 5 9.09 11.31 4.14
N GLY A 6 8.85 12.58 3.79
CA GLY A 6 8.49 13.66 4.74
C GLY A 6 7.04 14.14 4.65
N SER A 7 6.22 13.53 3.78
CA SER A 7 4.86 13.99 3.56
C SER A 7 3.98 13.72 4.78
N ARG A 8 2.99 14.59 5.02
CA ARG A 8 2.06 14.48 6.15
C ARG A 8 0.67 14.15 5.65
N ARG A 9 -0.07 13.38 6.47
CA ARG A 9 -1.50 13.16 6.28
C ARG A 9 -2.22 14.51 6.27
N ASP A 10 -3.21 14.65 5.40
CA ASP A 10 -4.10 15.82 5.33
C ASP A 10 -5.51 15.49 5.86
N ALA A 11 -6.44 16.43 5.70
CA ALA A 11 -7.83 16.27 6.11
C ALA A 11 -8.55 15.13 5.37
N ALA A 12 -8.20 14.84 4.11
CA ALA A 12 -8.82 13.77 3.34
C ALA A 12 -8.44 12.40 3.89
N HIS A 13 -7.16 12.20 4.25
CA HIS A 13 -6.71 10.96 4.89
C HIS A 13 -7.46 10.69 6.20
N VAL A 14 -7.67 11.73 7.01
CA VAL A 14 -8.42 11.62 8.28
C VAL A 14 -9.90 11.37 8.04
N ALA A 15 -10.51 12.04 7.05
CA ALA A 15 -11.91 11.85 6.70
C ALA A 15 -12.20 10.43 6.22
N LEU A 16 -11.35 9.87 5.36
CA LEU A 16 -11.45 8.49 4.89
C LEU A 16 -11.27 7.48 6.03
N ALA A 17 -10.33 7.73 6.95
CA ALA A 17 -10.15 6.90 8.13
C ALA A 17 -11.40 6.88 9.02
N ARG A 18 -12.04 8.04 9.23
CA ARG A 18 -13.30 8.15 9.99
C ARG A 18 -14.45 7.44 9.30
N LEU A 19 -14.59 7.60 7.98
CA LEU A 19 -15.60 6.92 7.19
C LEU A 19 -15.45 5.40 7.31
N GLN A 20 -14.22 4.90 7.16
CA GLN A 20 -13.94 3.48 7.31
C GLN A 20 -14.21 3.00 8.74
N ALA A 21 -13.85 3.77 9.77
CA ALA A 21 -14.12 3.39 11.15
C ALA A 21 -15.62 3.32 11.47
N ALA A 22 -16.43 4.23 10.90
CA ALA A 22 -17.87 4.26 11.08
C ALA A 22 -18.60 3.12 10.34
N HIS A 23 -17.99 2.58 9.28
CA HIS A 23 -18.57 1.57 8.37
C HIS A 23 -17.57 0.45 8.07
N SER A 24 -16.98 -0.14 9.11
CA SER A 24 -15.79 -0.99 9.02
C SER A 24 -15.96 -2.25 8.15
N SER A 25 -17.19 -2.74 7.97
CA SER A 25 -17.51 -3.88 7.11
C SER A 25 -17.92 -3.50 5.68
N GLU A 26 -18.18 -2.21 5.42
CA GLU A 26 -18.75 -1.74 4.14
C GLU A 26 -17.75 -0.89 3.35
N VAL A 27 -16.83 -0.21 4.03
CA VAL A 27 -15.89 0.72 3.40
C VAL A 27 -14.51 0.08 3.25
N MET A 28 -14.15 -0.19 1.99
CA MET A 28 -12.82 -0.63 1.61
C MET A 28 -11.99 0.55 1.10
N ILE A 29 -10.74 0.66 1.57
CA ILE A 29 -9.76 1.61 1.03
C ILE A 29 -8.66 0.83 0.32
N ALA A 30 -8.63 0.94 -1.00
CA ALA A 30 -7.51 0.51 -1.84
C ALA A 30 -6.77 1.74 -2.37
N THR A 31 -5.44 1.70 -2.37
CA THR A 31 -4.63 2.86 -2.76
C THR A 31 -3.51 2.49 -3.73
N GLN A 32 -3.32 3.34 -4.75
CA GLN A 32 -2.15 3.31 -5.62
C GLN A 32 -0.90 3.89 -4.94
N ASN A 33 -1.08 4.62 -3.84
CA ASN A 33 -0.01 5.32 -3.15
C ASN A 33 0.83 4.36 -2.29
N VAL A 34 2.13 4.63 -2.24
CA VAL A 34 3.13 3.81 -1.53
C VAL A 34 3.62 4.47 -0.23
N ASP A 35 3.12 5.66 0.10
CA ASP A 35 3.60 6.54 1.20
C ASP A 35 3.17 6.12 2.62
N GLY A 36 2.03 5.43 2.76
CA GLY A 36 1.47 5.04 4.05
C GLY A 36 0.61 6.11 4.75
N LEU A 37 0.27 7.21 4.06
CA LEU A 37 -0.47 8.33 4.65
C LEU A 37 -1.91 7.98 5.06
N HIS A 38 -2.55 6.99 4.42
CA HIS A 38 -3.85 6.49 4.90
C HIS A 38 -3.73 5.86 6.29
N LYS A 39 -2.68 5.07 6.54
CA LYS A 39 -2.44 4.45 7.84
C LYS A 39 -2.11 5.50 8.90
N THR A 40 -1.25 6.47 8.57
CA THR A 40 -1.01 7.59 9.49
C THR A 40 -2.28 8.43 9.67
N GLY A 41 -3.16 8.52 8.67
CA GLY A 41 -4.52 9.08 8.74
C GLY A 41 -5.46 8.41 9.74
N GLY A 42 -5.14 7.18 10.16
CA GLY A 42 -5.95 6.37 11.08
C GLY A 42 -6.71 5.23 10.36
N ALA A 43 -6.64 5.14 9.03
CA ALA A 43 -7.30 4.08 8.29
C ALA A 43 -6.65 2.73 8.62
N GLN A 44 -7.48 1.71 8.77
CA GLN A 44 -7.08 0.33 9.04
C GLN A 44 -7.25 -0.52 7.78
N HIS A 45 -6.56 -1.66 7.72
CA HIS A 45 -6.73 -2.63 6.63
C HIS A 45 -6.63 -2.07 5.18
N VAL A 46 -5.83 -1.02 4.97
CA VAL A 46 -5.65 -0.39 3.65
C VAL A 46 -4.94 -1.35 2.68
N LEU A 47 -5.56 -1.60 1.53
CA LEU A 47 -5.02 -2.44 0.46
C LEU A 47 -4.08 -1.62 -0.43
N HIS A 48 -2.77 -1.83 -0.26
CA HIS A 48 -1.74 -1.15 -1.03
C HIS A 48 -1.41 -1.93 -2.31
N ARG A 49 -2.15 -1.68 -3.39
CA ARG A 49 -1.98 -2.42 -4.66
C ARG A 49 -0.59 -2.23 -5.29
N HIS A 50 0.08 -1.11 -5.03
CA HIS A 50 1.46 -0.88 -5.48
C HIS A 50 2.51 -1.09 -4.38
N GLY A 51 2.14 -1.72 -3.27
CA GLY A 51 3.05 -1.95 -2.14
C GLY A 51 3.30 -0.69 -1.30
N THR A 52 4.37 -0.70 -0.52
CA THR A 52 4.69 0.35 0.46
C THR A 52 6.19 0.68 0.50
N LEU A 53 6.50 1.95 0.74
CA LEU A 53 7.88 2.41 0.99
C LEU A 53 8.42 1.95 2.35
N ALA A 54 7.54 1.61 3.29
CA ALA A 54 7.88 1.11 4.61
C ALA A 54 8.43 -0.34 4.61
N GLY A 55 8.40 -1.03 3.46
CA GLY A 55 8.84 -2.41 3.31
C GLY A 55 9.98 -2.60 2.32
N ALA A 56 10.61 -3.77 2.40
CA ALA A 56 11.57 -4.28 1.43
C ALA A 56 11.07 -5.62 0.86
N PHE A 57 11.40 -5.86 -0.40
CA PHE A 57 11.06 -7.06 -1.17
C PHE A 57 12.35 -7.70 -1.70
N CYS A 58 12.48 -9.01 -1.51
CA CYS A 58 13.54 -9.79 -2.13
C CYS A 58 13.03 -10.38 -3.45
N ALA A 59 13.65 -10.01 -4.56
CA ALA A 59 13.29 -10.57 -5.87
C ALA A 59 13.68 -12.04 -6.04
N THR A 60 14.61 -12.56 -5.22
CA THR A 60 15.07 -13.96 -5.33
C THR A 60 14.14 -14.94 -4.62
N CYS A 61 13.67 -14.61 -3.41
CA CYS A 61 12.83 -15.51 -2.62
C CYS A 61 11.39 -14.99 -2.42
N SER A 62 11.05 -13.86 -3.03
CA SER A 62 9.74 -13.20 -2.93
C SER A 62 9.32 -12.77 -1.51
N HIS A 63 10.24 -12.84 -0.53
CA HIS A 63 9.93 -12.48 0.85
C HIS A 63 9.79 -10.95 1.01
N ARG A 64 8.72 -10.53 1.71
CA ARG A 64 8.43 -9.13 2.05
C ARG A 64 8.70 -8.91 3.54
N ARG A 65 9.35 -7.81 3.87
CA ARG A 65 9.71 -7.46 5.25
C ARG A 65 9.55 -5.97 5.51
N ALA A 66 9.46 -5.57 6.78
CA ALA A 66 9.63 -4.17 7.14
C ALA A 66 11.03 -3.70 6.73
N ALA A 67 11.17 -2.46 6.25
CA ALA A 67 12.45 -1.93 5.79
C ALA A 67 13.54 -1.97 6.88
N ALA A 68 13.15 -1.91 8.16
CA ALA A 68 14.04 -2.00 9.31
C ALA A 68 14.43 -3.43 9.73
N ASP A 69 13.84 -4.48 9.13
CA ASP A 69 14.11 -5.86 9.55
C ASP A 69 15.47 -6.37 9.01
N LYS A 70 16.43 -6.45 9.94
CA LYS A 70 17.81 -6.90 9.68
C LYS A 70 17.95 -8.43 9.56
N ARG A 71 16.97 -9.21 10.01
CA ARG A 71 17.05 -10.69 10.11
C ARG A 71 17.21 -11.37 8.75
N CYS A 72 16.62 -10.79 7.70
CA CYS A 72 16.75 -11.31 6.34
C CYS A 72 18.17 -11.14 5.77
N ARG A 73 18.90 -10.09 6.18
CA ARG A 73 20.30 -9.87 5.80
C ARG A 73 21.24 -10.88 6.47
N GLN A 74 20.92 -11.30 7.70
CA GLN A 74 21.61 -12.36 8.42
C GLN A 74 21.32 -13.74 7.82
N ALA A 75 20.07 -14.03 7.50
CA ALA A 75 19.67 -15.31 6.92
C ALA A 75 20.15 -15.47 5.47
N ASN A 76 20.34 -14.37 4.74
CA ASN A 76 20.76 -14.39 3.33
C ASN A 76 21.75 -13.26 3.00
N PRO A 77 23.02 -13.35 3.46
CA PRO A 77 24.03 -12.29 3.29
C PRO A 77 24.42 -12.04 1.83
N ALA A 78 24.28 -13.06 0.98
CA ALA A 78 24.62 -13.04 -0.44
C ALA A 78 23.52 -12.47 -1.34
N LEU A 79 22.29 -12.28 -0.84
CA LEU A 79 21.22 -11.72 -1.64
C LEU A 79 21.42 -10.20 -1.79
N PRO A 80 21.17 -9.63 -2.98
CA PRO A 80 21.20 -8.19 -3.17
C PRO A 80 20.37 -7.51 -2.09
N ALA A 81 20.80 -6.31 -1.65
CA ALA A 81 20.01 -5.51 -0.73
C ALA A 81 18.59 -5.36 -1.31
N GLY A 82 17.62 -6.11 -0.76
CA GLY A 82 16.28 -6.21 -1.36
C GLY A 82 15.71 -4.84 -1.71
N ARG A 83 15.04 -4.74 -2.86
CA ARG A 83 14.45 -3.49 -3.34
C ARG A 83 13.33 -3.02 -2.42
N ARG A 84 12.89 -1.76 -2.53
CA ARG A 84 11.67 -1.32 -1.83
C ARG A 84 10.50 -2.20 -2.23
N ASN A 85 9.59 -2.45 -1.30
CA ASN A 85 8.40 -3.26 -1.54
C ASN A 85 7.35 -2.47 -2.34
N VAL A 86 7.69 -2.08 -3.57
CA VAL A 86 6.81 -1.32 -4.46
C VAL A 86 6.65 -2.08 -5.78
N VAL A 87 5.48 -1.99 -6.40
CA VAL A 87 5.22 -2.58 -7.71
C VAL A 87 5.79 -1.65 -8.77
N TRP A 88 6.60 -2.17 -9.68
CA TRP A 88 7.12 -1.43 -10.83
C TRP A 88 6.24 -1.62 -12.06
N PHE A 89 6.37 -0.72 -13.05
CA PHE A 89 5.71 -0.91 -14.33
C PHE A 89 6.10 -2.25 -14.95
N GLY A 90 5.10 -2.98 -15.45
CA GLY A 90 5.26 -4.35 -15.96
C GLY A 90 5.17 -5.44 -14.89
N GLU A 91 5.16 -5.09 -13.59
CA GLU A 91 4.89 -6.04 -12.51
C GLU A 91 3.39 -6.08 -12.17
N MET A 92 2.94 -7.23 -11.65
CA MET A 92 1.54 -7.38 -11.24
C MET A 92 1.26 -6.67 -9.91
N PRO A 93 0.21 -5.81 -9.83
CA PRO A 93 -0.21 -5.22 -8.58
C PRO A 93 -0.66 -6.26 -7.56
N TYR A 94 -0.58 -5.91 -6.28
CA TYR A 94 -0.98 -6.77 -5.18
C TYR A 94 -2.48 -6.70 -4.94
N PHE A 95 -3.03 -7.76 -4.34
CA PHE A 95 -4.42 -7.83 -3.85
C PHE A 95 -5.47 -7.62 -4.95
N MET A 96 -5.15 -7.95 -6.20
CA MET A 96 -6.07 -7.69 -7.31
C MET A 96 -7.41 -8.44 -7.16
N GLU A 97 -7.40 -9.69 -6.70
CA GLU A 97 -8.65 -10.42 -6.43
C GLU A 97 -9.44 -9.78 -5.28
N ASP A 98 -8.78 -9.46 -4.17
CA ASP A 98 -9.37 -8.81 -2.99
C ASP A 98 -9.99 -7.44 -3.31
N ILE A 99 -9.47 -6.75 -4.34
CA ILE A 99 -9.97 -5.45 -4.78
C ILE A 99 -11.06 -5.61 -5.84
N CYS A 100 -10.81 -6.41 -6.89
CA CYS A 100 -11.69 -6.50 -8.04
C CYS A 100 -13.02 -7.19 -7.73
N VAL A 101 -13.03 -8.22 -6.87
CA VAL A 101 -14.27 -8.93 -6.53
C VAL A 101 -15.26 -8.01 -5.77
N PRO A 102 -14.86 -7.31 -4.69
CA PRO A 102 -15.75 -6.38 -4.00
C PRO A 102 -16.07 -5.14 -4.83
N LEU A 103 -15.15 -4.68 -5.68
CA LEU A 103 -15.40 -3.58 -6.60
C LEU A 103 -16.52 -3.90 -7.60
N ALA A 104 -16.61 -5.15 -8.09
CA ALA A 104 -17.67 -5.56 -8.99
C ALA A 104 -19.06 -5.60 -8.30
N ALA A 105 -19.09 -5.73 -6.98
CA ALA A 105 -20.32 -5.84 -6.19
C ALA A 105 -20.70 -4.54 -5.45
N THR A 106 -19.84 -3.52 -5.45
CA THR A 106 -20.08 -2.29 -4.67
C THR A 106 -21.22 -1.46 -5.25
N GLY A 107 -22.05 -0.90 -4.38
CA GLY A 107 -23.06 0.08 -4.78
C GLY A 107 -22.47 1.49 -5.01
N ILE A 108 -21.31 1.79 -4.40
CA ILE A 108 -20.65 3.09 -4.51
C ILE A 108 -19.15 2.88 -4.73
N PHE A 109 -18.62 3.54 -5.76
CA PHE A 109 -17.19 3.60 -6.05
C PHE A 109 -16.75 5.06 -6.17
N ALA A 110 -15.63 5.39 -5.52
CA ALA A 110 -15.04 6.73 -5.58
C ALA A 110 -13.54 6.64 -5.85
N THR A 111 -13.07 7.40 -6.84
CA THR A 111 -11.64 7.60 -7.11
C THR A 111 -11.21 8.96 -6.60
N ILE A 112 -10.15 9.03 -5.81
CA ILE A 112 -9.67 10.28 -5.21
C ILE A 112 -8.19 10.45 -5.57
N GLY A 113 -7.87 11.55 -6.27
CA GLY A 113 -6.48 11.92 -6.55
C GLY A 113 -5.74 11.00 -7.54
N THR A 114 -6.44 10.41 -8.51
CA THR A 114 -5.83 9.68 -9.63
C THR A 114 -6.06 10.40 -10.96
N SER A 115 -5.10 10.31 -11.87
CA SER A 115 -5.18 10.83 -13.24
C SER A 115 -5.97 9.93 -14.19
N GLY A 116 -6.24 8.68 -13.80
CA GLY A 116 -6.96 7.70 -14.63
C GLY A 116 -6.14 7.08 -15.76
N VAL A 117 -4.83 7.36 -15.84
CA VAL A 117 -3.94 6.74 -16.84
C VAL A 117 -3.27 5.45 -16.37
N VAL A 118 -3.26 5.20 -15.04
CA VAL A 118 -2.68 4.01 -14.38
C VAL A 118 -3.52 3.62 -13.17
#